data_AF-A0A2P4YY98-F1
#
_entry.id   AF-A0A2P4YY98-F1
#
_cell.length_a   1.000
_cell.length_b   1.000
_cell.length_c   1.000
_cell.angle_alpha   90.00
_cell.angle_beta   90.00
_cell.angle_gamma   90.00
#
_symmetry.space_group_name_H-M   'P 1'
#
loop_
_entity.id
_entity.type
_entity.pdbx_description
1 polymer ?
#
loop_
_entity_poly.entity_id
_entity_poly.type
_entity_poly.pdbx_seq_one_letter_code
_entity_poly.pdbx_strand_id
1 'polypeptide(L)'
;MKNDLFTDKNKFLSTLGLIGVVIGGVWYITKNNKKETSNRNLDNEEIKSLLVTISNVLHPILMEFSYLVSSINTLTDNNSIEFSNYSEIIFLNGGFKDKILRAQKEVIDNLAIDQKNFEELIYSTCKVDEEVLMLKLGIDRMYQDSFSGVYPLLPYLGLKADFSKKYPNFTQNHVLRSLKELNDEKEKGFKAIVKEVGDLSGHVKEHPISGLIPSEKLSKILEEINKQSENTVFKSIENKRLFSHAVALYSREVEFTEKKRKLEKEHCDNILNIIINYK
;
A
#
# COMPACT_ATOMS: atom_id res chain seq x y z
N MET A 1 29.22 11.56 36.64
CA MET A 1 27.97 12.10 36.08
C MET A 1 27.45 11.08 35.08
N LYS A 2 26.27 10.53 35.36
CA LYS A 2 25.56 9.59 34.50
C LYS A 2 25.08 10.32 33.25
N ASN A 3 25.28 9.73 32.08
CA ASN A 3 24.40 9.87 30.93
C ASN A 3 24.13 8.45 30.39
N ASP A 4 23.37 7.71 31.20
CA ASP A 4 22.69 6.47 30.82
C ASP A 4 21.51 6.81 29.89
N LEU A 5 21.79 7.18 28.64
CA LEU A 5 20.77 7.45 27.61
C LEU A 5 20.90 6.53 26.38
N PHE A 6 21.69 5.46 26.52
CA PHE A 6 21.85 4.39 25.54
C PHE A 6 21.56 3.04 26.20
N THR A 7 20.31 2.82 26.61
CA THR A 7 19.90 1.56 27.25
C THR A 7 18.60 1.05 26.63
N ASP A 8 18.72 -0.13 26.00
CA ASP A 8 17.72 -1.16 25.69
C ASP A 8 16.44 -0.83 24.91
N LYS A 9 15.93 0.41 24.91
CA LYS A 9 14.71 0.79 24.17
C LYS A 9 14.85 0.67 22.65
N ASN A 10 16.03 0.98 22.09
CA ASN A 10 16.23 0.95 20.63
C ASN A 10 16.45 -0.47 20.08
N LYS A 11 16.89 -1.43 20.91
CA LYS A 11 16.93 -2.86 20.54
C LYS A 11 15.60 -3.58 20.77
N PHE A 12 14.81 -3.10 21.74
CA PHE A 12 13.47 -3.64 22.01
C PHE A 12 12.48 -3.30 20.88
N LEU A 13 12.56 -2.09 20.32
CA LEU A 13 11.76 -1.67 19.15
C LEU A 13 12.15 -2.40 17.86
N SER A 14 13.43 -2.73 17.67
CA SER A 14 13.90 -3.42 16.47
C SER A 14 13.67 -4.94 16.46
N THR A 15 13.38 -5.57 17.61
CA THR A 15 13.36 -7.04 17.70
C THR A 15 12.05 -7.61 18.27
N LEU A 16 11.28 -6.83 19.03
CA LEU A 16 9.93 -7.20 19.49
C LEU A 16 8.82 -6.41 18.76
N GLY A 17 9.15 -5.31 18.08
CA GLY A 17 8.18 -4.43 17.40
C GLY A 17 7.75 -4.88 16.00
N LEU A 18 8.51 -5.72 15.30
CA LEU A 18 8.19 -6.05 13.90
C LEU A 18 7.21 -7.22 13.72
N ILE A 19 7.01 -8.02 14.78
CA ILE A 19 6.10 -9.16 14.82
C ILE A 19 4.70 -8.75 15.29
N GLY A 20 4.55 -7.52 15.81
CA GLY A 20 3.32 -7.03 16.43
C GLY A 20 2.96 -5.58 16.09
N VAL A 21 3.48 -4.96 15.02
CA VAL A 21 3.07 -3.59 14.65
C VAL A 21 2.02 -3.55 13.55
N VAL A 22 1.93 -4.59 12.70
CA VAL A 22 0.73 -4.72 11.88
C VAL A 22 -0.39 -5.17 12.81
N ILE A 23 -0.41 -6.40 13.31
CA ILE A 23 -1.49 -6.87 14.20
C ILE A 23 -1.57 -6.07 15.51
N GLY A 24 -0.46 -5.84 16.22
CA GLY A 24 -0.49 -5.10 17.49
C GLY A 24 -0.51 -3.57 17.38
N GLY A 25 -0.18 -2.97 16.22
CA GLY A 25 -0.38 -1.54 15.94
C GLY A 25 -1.80 -1.23 15.46
N VAL A 26 -2.45 -2.19 14.76
CA VAL A 26 -3.91 -2.28 14.62
C VAL A 26 -4.60 -2.30 15.99
N TRP A 27 -3.98 -2.97 16.96
CA TRP A 27 -4.57 -3.35 18.25
C TRP A 27 -4.32 -2.36 19.39
N TYR A 28 -3.12 -1.78 19.51
CA TYR A 28 -2.77 -0.82 20.57
C TYR A 28 -3.62 0.46 20.49
N ILE A 29 -4.03 0.85 19.28
CA ILE A 29 -4.80 2.08 19.02
C ILE A 29 -6.32 1.85 19.20
N THR A 30 -6.80 0.61 19.08
CA THR A 30 -8.22 0.24 19.23
C THR A 30 -8.62 -0.16 20.66
N LYS A 31 -7.66 -0.27 21.59
CA LYS A 31 -7.87 -0.58 23.03
C LYS A 31 -8.96 0.26 23.74
N ASN A 32 -9.27 1.45 23.23
CA ASN A 32 -10.26 2.36 23.81
C ASN A 32 -11.69 2.20 23.24
N ASN A 33 -11.90 1.40 22.19
CA ASN A 33 -13.22 1.13 21.61
C ASN A 33 -13.65 -0.31 21.89
N LYS A 34 -13.85 -0.64 23.18
CA LYS A 34 -14.39 -1.93 23.59
C LYS A 34 -15.88 -2.01 23.26
N LYS A 35 -16.23 -2.70 22.18
CA LYS A 35 -17.54 -3.36 22.10
C LYS A 35 -17.32 -4.81 22.54
N GLU A 36 -18.10 -5.25 23.53
CA GLU A 36 -18.19 -6.67 23.87
C GLU A 36 -18.79 -7.42 22.69
N THR A 37 -17.93 -8.05 21.89
CA THR A 37 -18.31 -8.95 20.80
C THR A 37 -18.07 -10.40 21.21
N SER A 38 -18.84 -11.31 20.61
CA SER A 38 -19.02 -12.69 21.11
C SER A 38 -17.72 -13.48 21.27
N ASN A 39 -17.63 -14.30 22.33
CA ASN A 39 -16.60 -15.34 22.55
C ASN A 39 -16.71 -16.50 21.54
N ARG A 40 -16.64 -16.20 20.24
CA ARG A 40 -16.60 -17.21 19.20
C ARG A 40 -15.15 -17.69 19.03
N ASN A 41 -14.92 -18.98 19.23
CA ASN A 41 -13.65 -19.61 18.82
C ASN A 41 -13.62 -19.69 17.30
N LEU A 42 -12.59 -19.13 16.67
CA LEU A 42 -12.37 -19.32 15.24
C LEU A 42 -11.61 -20.62 14.99
N ASP A 43 -11.93 -21.29 13.91
CA ASP A 43 -11.11 -22.38 13.40
C ASP A 43 -9.90 -21.87 12.58
N ASN A 44 -8.98 -22.78 12.24
CA ASN A 44 -7.77 -22.40 11.49
C ASN A 44 -8.08 -21.84 10.10
N GLU A 45 -9.12 -22.32 9.42
CA GLU A 45 -9.47 -21.86 8.07
C GLU A 45 -10.08 -20.45 8.11
N GLU A 46 -10.88 -20.16 9.14
CA GLU A 46 -11.37 -18.81 9.43
C GLU A 46 -10.21 -17.84 9.71
N ILE A 47 -9.19 -18.27 10.48
CA ILE A 47 -7.98 -17.47 10.74
C ILE A 47 -7.20 -17.22 9.43
N LYS A 48 -7.01 -18.23 8.58
CA LYS A 48 -6.34 -18.07 7.28
C LYS A 48 -7.08 -17.09 6.38
N SER A 49 -8.40 -17.27 6.25
CA SER A 49 -9.28 -16.40 5.45
C SER A 49 -9.21 -14.94 5.92
N LEU A 50 -9.13 -14.76 7.24
CA LEU A 50 -8.94 -13.45 7.85
C LEU A 50 -7.57 -12.85 7.53
N LEU A 51 -6.47 -13.58 7.69
CA LEU A 51 -5.14 -13.07 7.33
C LEU A 51 -5.05 -12.72 5.84
N VAL A 52 -5.69 -13.50 4.97
CA VAL A 52 -5.83 -13.17 3.53
C VAL A 52 -6.61 -11.87 3.34
N THR A 53 -7.71 -11.69 4.06
CA THR A 53 -8.53 -10.46 4.01
C THR A 53 -7.73 -9.24 4.47
N ILE A 54 -7.01 -9.34 5.59
CA ILE A 54 -6.11 -8.30 6.09
C ILE A 54 -5.06 -7.95 5.03
N SER A 55 -4.42 -8.96 4.44
CA SER A 55 -3.44 -8.77 3.37
C SER A 55 -4.03 -7.98 2.21
N ASN A 56 -5.25 -8.32 1.79
CA ASN A 56 -5.93 -7.68 0.65
C ASN A 56 -6.28 -6.22 0.90
N VAL A 57 -6.67 -5.88 2.12
CA VAL A 57 -7.02 -4.50 2.49
C VAL A 57 -5.76 -3.66 2.65
N LEU A 58 -4.71 -4.20 3.25
CA LEU A 58 -3.46 -3.46 3.48
C LEU A 58 -2.62 -3.29 2.21
N HIS A 59 -2.60 -4.28 1.31
CA HIS A 59 -1.74 -4.30 0.13
C HIS A 59 -1.81 -3.01 -0.72
N PRO A 60 -2.97 -2.50 -1.15
CA PRO A 60 -3.02 -1.27 -1.96
C PRO A 60 -2.48 -0.05 -1.22
N ILE A 61 -2.71 0.06 0.10
CA ILE A 61 -2.22 1.17 0.93
C ILE A 61 -0.68 1.11 1.04
N LEU A 62 -0.14 -0.09 1.28
CA LEU A 62 1.30 -0.30 1.40
C LEU A 62 2.02 -0.19 0.05
N MET A 63 1.37 -0.56 -1.05
CA MET A 63 1.87 -0.31 -2.42
C MET A 63 2.01 1.20 -2.68
N GLU A 64 0.99 1.99 -2.38
CA GLU A 64 1.02 3.46 -2.51
C GLU A 64 2.14 4.07 -1.64
N PHE A 65 2.23 3.65 -0.39
CA PHE A 65 3.28 4.13 0.52
C PHE A 65 4.69 3.78 0.01
N SER A 66 4.89 2.53 -0.43
CA SER A 66 6.17 2.09 -0.98
C SER A 66 6.59 2.87 -2.23
N TYR A 67 5.63 3.26 -3.09
CA TYR A 67 5.89 4.11 -4.24
C TYR A 67 6.44 5.48 -3.80
N LEU A 68 5.77 6.14 -2.86
CA LEU A 68 6.19 7.44 -2.34
C LEU A 68 7.59 7.37 -1.74
N VAL A 69 7.84 6.38 -0.88
CA VAL A 69 9.15 6.16 -0.25
C VAL A 69 10.22 5.92 -1.32
N SER A 70 9.94 5.10 -2.33
CA SER A 70 10.88 4.82 -3.43
C SER A 70 11.19 6.05 -4.29
N SER A 71 10.20 6.92 -4.53
CA SER A 71 10.36 8.12 -5.35
C SER A 71 11.25 9.18 -4.69
N ILE A 72 11.22 9.25 -3.36
CA ILE A 72 12.09 10.14 -2.58
C ILE A 72 13.52 9.59 -2.55
N ASN A 73 13.66 8.26 -2.39
CA ASN A 73 14.97 7.59 -2.42
C ASN A 73 15.75 7.80 -3.72
N THR A 74 15.05 7.96 -4.85
CA THR A 74 15.72 8.23 -6.13
C THR A 74 16.22 9.67 -6.27
N LEU A 75 15.79 10.60 -5.40
CA LEU A 75 16.13 12.03 -5.44
C LEU A 75 17.24 12.42 -4.45
N THR A 76 17.40 11.68 -3.35
CA THR A 76 18.47 11.92 -2.38
C THR A 76 19.70 11.10 -2.74
N ASP A 77 20.68 11.75 -3.38
CA ASP A 77 22.04 11.22 -3.50
C ASP A 77 22.58 10.81 -2.11
N ASN A 78 23.35 9.72 -2.09
CA ASN A 78 23.83 8.89 -0.98
C ASN A 78 24.46 9.56 0.26
N ASN A 79 24.39 10.87 0.44
CA ASN A 79 24.93 11.57 1.60
C ASN A 79 23.86 12.49 2.22
N SER A 80 23.15 11.98 3.24
CA SER A 80 22.82 12.67 4.50
C SER A 80 21.41 12.36 5.05
N ILE A 81 21.39 12.11 6.37
CA ILE A 81 20.25 12.01 7.29
C ILE A 81 19.50 10.67 7.25
N GLU A 82 19.37 10.05 8.44
CA GLU A 82 18.78 8.74 8.70
C GLU A 82 17.41 8.54 8.03
N PHE A 83 17.42 7.81 6.92
CA PHE A 83 16.28 7.48 6.07
C PHE A 83 15.08 6.88 6.82
N SER A 84 15.33 6.14 7.92
CA SER A 84 14.27 5.59 8.77
C SER A 84 13.37 6.68 9.36
N ASN A 85 13.91 7.86 9.66
CA ASN A 85 13.12 8.95 10.24
C ASN A 85 12.19 9.57 9.18
N TYR A 86 12.55 9.56 7.89
CA TYR A 86 11.72 10.15 6.84
C TYR A 86 10.52 9.30 6.44
N SER A 87 10.70 7.99 6.29
CA SER A 87 9.57 7.10 5.98
C SER A 87 8.54 7.10 7.11
N GLU A 88 8.99 7.14 8.37
CA GLU A 88 8.11 7.31 9.53
C GLU A 88 7.37 8.67 9.53
N ILE A 89 8.06 9.76 9.21
CA ILE A 89 7.42 11.09 9.08
C ILE A 89 6.36 11.08 7.97
N ILE A 90 6.63 10.50 6.81
CA ILE A 90 5.67 10.40 5.70
C ILE A 90 4.49 9.52 6.11
N PHE A 91 4.74 8.43 6.83
CA PHE A 91 3.69 7.54 7.30
C PHE A 91 2.73 8.24 8.27
N LEU A 92 3.29 9.00 9.22
CA LEU A 92 2.53 9.72 10.24
C LEU A 92 1.79 10.94 9.68
N ASN A 93 2.46 11.73 8.84
CA ASN A 93 1.93 13.02 8.37
C ASN A 93 1.25 12.93 6.98
N GLY A 94 1.48 11.86 6.23
CA GLY A 94 0.89 11.61 4.91
C GLY A 94 -0.48 10.93 4.93
N GLY A 95 -1.11 10.79 6.11
CA GLY A 95 -2.43 10.19 6.26
C GLY A 95 -2.47 8.66 6.06
N PHE A 96 -1.33 7.99 5.88
CA PHE A 96 -1.23 6.53 5.76
C PHE A 96 -1.63 5.83 7.06
N LYS A 97 -1.25 6.41 8.20
CA LYS A 97 -1.76 5.98 9.51
C LYS A 97 -3.29 5.93 9.54
N ASP A 98 -3.97 6.98 9.09
CA ASP A 98 -5.44 7.05 9.11
C ASP A 98 -6.09 6.13 8.06
N LYS A 99 -5.46 5.94 6.90
CA LYS A 99 -5.89 4.93 5.90
C LYS A 99 -5.83 3.52 6.51
N ILE A 100 -4.72 3.19 7.18
CA ILE A 100 -4.55 1.91 7.85
C ILE A 100 -5.56 1.74 8.99
N LEU A 101 -5.77 2.76 9.85
CA LEU A 101 -6.76 2.71 10.93
C LEU A 101 -8.20 2.49 10.41
N ARG A 102 -8.56 3.07 9.27
CA ARG A 102 -9.88 2.84 8.64
C ARG A 102 -10.02 1.44 8.08
N ALA A 103 -9.03 0.98 7.33
CA ALA A 103 -8.94 -0.39 6.82
C ALA A 103 -9.08 -1.43 7.95
N GLN A 104 -8.42 -1.17 9.07
CA GLN A 104 -8.49 -2.01 10.26
C GLN A 104 -9.87 -2.06 10.87
N LYS A 105 -10.50 -0.90 11.05
CA LYS A 105 -11.86 -0.82 11.59
C LYS A 105 -12.83 -1.60 10.72
N GLU A 106 -12.72 -1.49 9.40
CA GLU A 106 -13.55 -2.25 8.46
C GLU A 106 -13.37 -3.76 8.61
N VAL A 107 -12.13 -4.24 8.74
CA VAL A 107 -11.85 -5.66 8.98
C VAL A 107 -12.41 -6.11 10.33
N ILE A 108 -12.19 -5.36 11.42
CA ILE A 108 -12.64 -5.71 12.77
C ILE A 108 -14.18 -5.71 12.87
N ASP A 109 -14.84 -4.67 12.34
CA ASP A 109 -16.30 -4.54 12.36
C ASP A 109 -16.97 -5.71 11.62
N ASN A 110 -16.33 -6.24 10.57
CA ASN A 110 -16.82 -7.39 9.80
C ASN A 110 -16.65 -8.75 10.53
N LEU A 111 -15.83 -8.82 11.58
CA LEU A 111 -15.44 -10.10 12.18
C LEU A 111 -16.18 -10.46 13.45
N ALA A 112 -16.74 -9.49 14.18
CA ALA A 112 -17.48 -9.74 15.41
C ALA A 112 -16.76 -10.63 16.46
N ILE A 113 -15.42 -10.58 16.51
CA ILE A 113 -14.57 -11.33 17.47
C ILE A 113 -14.14 -10.40 18.61
N ASP A 114 -13.95 -10.95 19.81
CA ASP A 114 -13.28 -10.24 20.90
C ASP A 114 -11.77 -10.03 20.59
N GLN A 115 -11.38 -8.76 20.62
CA GLN A 115 -10.08 -8.26 20.20
C GLN A 115 -8.90 -8.91 20.95
N LYS A 116 -9.05 -9.20 22.25
CA LYS A 116 -7.96 -9.77 23.05
C LYS A 116 -7.75 -11.26 22.77
N ASN A 117 -8.83 -11.99 22.53
CA ASN A 117 -8.78 -13.41 22.19
C ASN A 117 -8.12 -13.64 20.83
N PHE A 118 -8.21 -12.69 19.90
CA PHE A 118 -7.69 -12.85 18.54
C PHE A 118 -6.15 -12.92 18.43
N GLU A 119 -5.41 -12.10 19.18
CA GLU A 119 -3.93 -12.16 19.16
C GLU A 119 -3.41 -13.45 19.81
N GLU A 120 -3.98 -13.83 20.96
CA GLU A 120 -3.64 -15.07 21.64
C GLU A 120 -3.97 -16.28 20.75
N LEU A 121 -5.09 -16.22 20.03
CA LEU A 121 -5.50 -17.23 19.07
C LEU A 121 -4.51 -17.33 17.91
N ILE A 122 -4.18 -16.24 17.21
CA ILE A 122 -3.16 -16.26 16.13
C ILE A 122 -1.84 -16.81 16.65
N TYR A 123 -1.36 -16.33 17.81
CA TYR A 123 -0.09 -16.77 18.36
C TYR A 123 -0.09 -18.27 18.68
N SER A 124 -1.21 -18.79 19.21
CA SER A 124 -1.37 -20.22 19.46
C SER A 124 -1.43 -21.03 18.16
N THR A 125 -2.17 -20.55 17.15
CA THR A 125 -2.34 -21.23 15.87
C THR A 125 -1.05 -21.24 15.05
N CYS A 126 -0.26 -20.16 15.06
CA CYS A 126 1.06 -20.10 14.41
C CYS A 126 2.04 -21.17 14.92
N LYS A 127 1.85 -21.72 16.12
CA LYS A 127 2.71 -22.79 16.66
C LYS A 127 2.41 -24.16 16.04
N VAL A 128 1.22 -24.33 15.47
CA VAL A 128 0.71 -25.64 15.02
C VAL A 128 0.29 -25.65 13.54
N ASP A 129 0.11 -24.48 12.91
CA ASP A 129 -0.28 -24.32 11.51
C ASP A 129 0.75 -23.46 10.77
N GLU A 130 1.53 -24.10 9.89
CA GLU A 130 2.59 -23.46 9.12
C GLU A 130 2.05 -22.43 8.13
N GLU A 131 0.88 -22.66 7.55
CA GLU A 131 0.28 -21.75 6.58
C GLU A 131 -0.16 -20.44 7.27
N VAL A 132 -0.75 -20.55 8.46
CA VAL A 132 -1.08 -19.37 9.29
C VAL A 132 0.19 -18.59 9.67
N LEU A 133 1.27 -19.29 10.05
CA LEU A 133 2.56 -18.66 10.32
C LEU A 133 3.10 -17.92 9.09
N MET A 134 3.07 -18.54 7.92
CA MET A 134 3.58 -17.96 6.67
C MET A 134 2.76 -16.73 6.23
N LEU A 135 1.43 -16.79 6.36
CA LEU A 135 0.55 -15.65 6.09
C LEU A 135 0.90 -14.47 7.00
N LYS A 136 1.04 -14.73 8.31
CA LYS A 136 1.39 -13.73 9.31
C LYS A 136 2.75 -13.09 9.02
N LEU A 137 3.78 -13.90 8.80
CA LEU A 137 5.13 -13.42 8.50
C LEU A 137 5.16 -12.62 7.20
N GLY A 138 4.40 -13.03 6.19
CA GLY A 138 4.32 -12.30 4.93
C GLY A 138 3.58 -10.97 5.05
N ILE A 139 2.56 -10.84 5.92
CA ILE A 139 1.94 -9.54 6.25
C ILE A 139 2.97 -8.60 6.90
N ASP A 140 3.77 -9.09 7.85
CA ASP A 140 4.84 -8.29 8.46
C ASP A 140 5.86 -7.86 7.41
N ARG A 141 6.18 -8.77 6.48
CA ARG A 141 7.10 -8.48 5.37
C ARG A 141 6.53 -7.43 4.43
N MET A 142 5.23 -7.44 4.12
CA MET A 142 4.59 -6.40 3.33
C MET A 142 4.80 -5.02 3.96
N TYR A 143 4.65 -4.93 5.28
CA TYR A 143 4.89 -3.69 6.01
C TYR A 143 6.36 -3.27 5.92
N GLN A 144 7.30 -4.16 6.22
CA GLN A 144 8.74 -3.88 6.13
C GLN A 144 9.20 -3.42 4.74
N ASP A 145 8.74 -4.13 3.70
CA ASP A 145 9.06 -3.80 2.31
C ASP A 145 8.58 -2.37 2.01
N SER A 146 7.38 -1.99 2.46
CA SER A 146 6.83 -0.66 2.19
C SER A 146 7.62 0.50 2.81
N PHE A 147 8.12 0.34 4.04
CA PHE A 147 9.00 1.32 4.70
C PHE A 147 10.38 1.42 4.05
N SER A 148 10.77 0.36 3.34
CA SER A 148 12.03 0.31 2.57
C SER A 148 11.88 0.83 1.15
N GLY A 149 10.67 1.27 0.75
CA GLY A 149 10.37 1.65 -0.64
C GLY A 149 10.35 0.46 -1.61
N VAL A 150 10.22 -0.76 -1.10
CA VAL A 150 10.08 -1.98 -1.90
C VAL A 150 8.60 -2.32 -2.00
N TYR A 151 8.12 -2.63 -3.21
CA TYR A 151 6.72 -3.00 -3.39
C TYR A 151 6.39 -4.32 -2.67
N PRO A 152 5.40 -4.32 -1.77
CA PRO A 152 5.04 -5.49 -0.97
C PRO A 152 4.41 -6.60 -1.81
N LEU A 153 4.74 -7.86 -1.50
CA LEU A 153 4.11 -9.04 -2.09
C LEU A 153 2.97 -9.55 -1.22
N LEU A 154 1.86 -9.90 -1.84
CA LEU A 154 0.80 -10.66 -1.16
C LEU A 154 1.32 -12.04 -0.72
N PRO A 155 1.16 -12.42 0.55
CA PRO A 155 1.79 -13.61 1.13
C PRO A 155 1.29 -14.91 0.53
N TYR A 156 0.00 -14.98 0.20
CA TYR A 156 -0.67 -16.19 -0.29
C TYR A 156 -0.55 -16.38 -1.82
N LEU A 157 0.01 -15.41 -2.54
CA LEU A 157 0.28 -15.53 -3.98
C LEU A 157 1.70 -16.05 -4.27
N GLY A 158 2.54 -16.13 -3.24
CA GLY A 158 3.86 -16.75 -3.31
C GLY A 158 4.90 -15.93 -4.06
N LEU A 159 5.99 -16.61 -4.43
CA LEU A 159 7.12 -16.04 -5.17
C LEU A 159 6.94 -16.25 -6.68
N LYS A 160 7.83 -15.66 -7.48
CA LYS A 160 7.75 -15.63 -8.96
C LYS A 160 7.47 -16.99 -9.60
N ALA A 161 8.09 -18.07 -9.12
CA ALA A 161 7.89 -19.41 -9.67
C ALA A 161 6.45 -19.92 -9.49
N ASP A 162 5.91 -19.81 -8.27
CA ASP A 162 4.55 -20.24 -7.95
C ASP A 162 3.51 -19.38 -8.65
N PHE A 163 3.72 -18.06 -8.61
CA PHE A 163 2.83 -17.10 -9.26
C PHE A 163 2.77 -17.32 -10.78
N SER A 164 3.91 -17.51 -11.44
CA SER A 164 3.94 -17.73 -12.90
C SER A 164 3.31 -19.06 -13.29
N LYS A 165 3.38 -20.08 -12.42
CA LYS A 165 2.71 -21.37 -12.64
C LYS A 165 1.20 -21.26 -12.51
N LYS A 166 0.71 -20.55 -11.48
CA LYS A 166 -0.73 -20.40 -11.20
C LYS A 166 -1.40 -19.37 -12.12
N TYR A 167 -0.66 -18.35 -12.55
CA TYR A 167 -1.16 -17.24 -13.34
C TYR A 167 -0.24 -16.95 -14.54
N PRO A 168 -0.14 -17.87 -15.52
CA PRO A 168 0.82 -17.79 -16.63
C PRO A 168 0.64 -16.56 -17.53
N ASN A 169 -0.54 -15.95 -17.51
CA ASN A 169 -0.85 -14.77 -18.32
C ASN A 169 -0.24 -13.48 -17.76
N PHE A 170 0.12 -13.43 -16.47
CA PHE A 170 0.69 -12.24 -15.82
C PHE A 170 2.21 -12.16 -16.04
N THR A 171 2.64 -12.18 -17.29
CA THR A 171 4.05 -11.98 -17.68
C THR A 171 4.47 -10.51 -17.54
N GLN A 172 5.79 -10.23 -17.53
CA GLN A 172 6.30 -8.85 -17.51
C GLN A 172 5.72 -7.98 -18.65
N ASN A 173 5.67 -8.52 -19.87
CA ASN A 173 5.13 -7.80 -21.02
C ASN A 173 3.64 -7.53 -20.86
N HIS A 174 2.88 -8.49 -20.32
CA HIS A 174 1.46 -8.28 -20.02
C HIS A 174 1.27 -7.17 -18.98
N VAL A 175 2.09 -7.14 -17.93
CA VAL A 175 2.04 -6.11 -16.89
C VAL A 175 2.40 -4.73 -17.46
N LEU A 176 3.48 -4.61 -18.23
CA LEU A 176 3.88 -3.35 -18.88
C LEU A 176 2.81 -2.84 -19.84
N ARG A 177 2.19 -3.72 -20.63
CA ARG A 177 1.09 -3.35 -21.52
C ARG A 177 -0.12 -2.85 -20.74
N SER A 178 -0.50 -3.53 -19.67
CA SER A 178 -1.66 -3.13 -18.87
C SER A 178 -1.38 -1.83 -18.08
N LEU A 179 -0.13 -1.56 -17.69
CA LEU A 179 0.30 -0.26 -17.16
C LEU A 179 0.10 0.85 -18.20
N LYS A 180 0.49 0.59 -19.45
CA LYS A 180 0.29 1.55 -20.54
C LYS A 180 -1.20 1.81 -20.80
N GLU A 181 -2.01 0.75 -20.91
CA GLU A 181 -3.46 0.87 -21.08
C GLU A 181 -4.11 1.67 -19.93
N LEU A 182 -3.65 1.46 -18.69
CA LEU A 182 -4.10 2.23 -17.54
C LEU A 182 -3.72 3.72 -17.65
N ASN A 183 -2.50 4.02 -18.07
CA ASN A 183 -2.05 5.39 -18.30
C ASN A 183 -2.87 6.06 -19.40
N ASP A 184 -3.11 5.38 -20.52
CA ASP A 184 -3.92 5.88 -21.64
C ASP A 184 -5.36 6.20 -21.20
N GLU A 185 -5.99 5.34 -20.39
CA GLU A 185 -7.33 5.58 -19.84
C GLU A 185 -7.35 6.76 -18.85
N LYS A 186 -6.31 6.92 -18.03
CA LYS A 186 -6.18 8.08 -17.12
C LYS A 186 -6.01 9.38 -17.91
N GLU A 187 -5.24 9.37 -18.98
CA GLU A 187 -5.06 10.53 -19.86
C GLU A 187 -6.36 10.95 -20.54
N LYS A 188 -7.17 9.97 -21.00
CA LYS A 188 -8.50 10.24 -21.57
C LYS A 188 -9.41 10.91 -20.54
N GLY A 189 -9.48 10.36 -19.32
CA GLY A 189 -10.25 10.94 -18.23
C GLY A 189 -9.78 12.34 -17.87
N PHE A 190 -8.46 12.53 -17.74
CA PHE A 190 -7.89 13.84 -17.44
C PHE A 190 -8.20 14.88 -18.53
N LYS A 191 -8.08 14.52 -19.82
CA LYS A 191 -8.50 15.38 -20.95
C LYS A 191 -9.97 15.79 -20.85
N ALA A 192 -10.85 14.89 -20.38
CA ALA A 192 -12.26 15.21 -20.20
C ALA A 192 -12.47 16.26 -19.07
N ILE A 193 -11.77 16.11 -17.94
CA ILE A 193 -11.83 17.11 -16.84
C ILE A 193 -11.40 18.47 -17.35
N VAL A 194 -10.25 18.54 -18.03
CA VAL A 194 -9.70 19.83 -18.46
C VAL A 194 -10.64 20.53 -19.43
N LYS A 195 -11.35 19.78 -20.30
CA LYS A 195 -12.42 20.32 -21.16
C LYS A 195 -13.64 20.82 -20.38
N GLU A 196 -14.04 20.11 -19.33
CA GLU A 196 -15.23 20.44 -18.55
C GLU A 196 -14.99 21.62 -17.60
N VAL A 197 -13.83 21.62 -16.94
CA VAL A 197 -13.45 22.57 -15.89
C VAL A 197 -12.83 23.84 -16.48
N GLY A 198 -12.20 23.76 -17.65
CA GLY A 198 -11.49 24.87 -18.26
C GLY A 198 -10.21 25.19 -17.50
N ASP A 199 -10.10 26.40 -16.96
CA ASP A 199 -8.89 26.84 -16.25
C ASP A 199 -8.71 26.10 -14.91
N LEU A 200 -7.74 25.19 -14.88
CA LEU A 200 -7.35 24.44 -13.69
C LEU A 200 -6.81 25.33 -12.56
N SER A 201 -6.37 26.56 -12.85
CA SER A 201 -5.81 27.47 -11.85
C SER A 201 -6.83 27.87 -10.78
N GLY A 202 -8.12 27.96 -11.14
CA GLY A 202 -9.23 28.19 -10.20
C GLY A 202 -9.58 26.97 -9.32
N HIS A 203 -8.97 25.82 -9.59
CA HIS A 203 -9.26 24.55 -8.94
C HIS A 203 -8.08 23.98 -8.15
N VAL A 204 -7.04 24.78 -7.91
CA VAL A 204 -5.92 24.48 -7.02
C VAL A 204 -5.96 25.40 -5.79
N LYS A 205 -5.34 24.95 -4.70
CA LYS A 205 -5.20 25.68 -3.44
C LYS A 205 -3.73 25.72 -3.04
N GLU A 206 -3.30 26.80 -2.43
CA GLU A 206 -1.96 26.86 -1.81
C GLU A 206 -1.91 25.93 -0.59
N HIS A 207 -0.84 25.15 -0.51
CA HIS A 207 -0.49 24.27 0.58
C HIS A 207 0.87 24.70 1.15
N PRO A 208 0.98 24.95 2.46
CA PRO A 208 2.17 25.55 3.07
C PRO A 208 3.46 24.75 2.89
N ILE A 209 3.35 23.45 2.55
CA ILE A 209 4.49 22.54 2.37
C ILE A 209 4.63 22.07 0.92
N SER A 210 3.52 21.95 0.19
CA SER A 210 3.48 21.24 -1.11
C SER A 210 3.28 22.19 -2.29
N GLY A 211 3.24 23.50 -2.05
CA GLY A 211 3.00 24.50 -3.09
C GLY A 211 1.53 24.50 -3.50
N LEU A 212 1.21 24.03 -4.70
CA LEU A 212 -0.17 23.98 -5.19
C LEU A 212 -0.71 22.56 -5.11
N ILE A 213 -1.87 22.38 -4.46
CA ILE A 213 -2.59 21.12 -4.41
C ILE A 213 -3.96 21.25 -5.10
N PRO A 214 -4.53 20.18 -5.65
CA PRO A 214 -5.90 20.21 -6.14
C PRO A 214 -6.88 20.59 -5.02
N SER A 215 -7.90 21.37 -5.37
CA SER A 215 -9.05 21.59 -4.50
C SER A 215 -9.76 20.28 -4.21
N GLU A 216 -10.47 20.19 -3.08
CA GLU A 216 -11.19 18.96 -2.70
C GLU A 216 -12.15 18.46 -3.80
N LYS A 217 -12.79 19.38 -4.53
CA LYS A 217 -13.64 19.05 -5.68
C LYS A 217 -12.83 18.41 -6.80
N LEU A 218 -11.68 19.00 -7.17
CA LEU A 218 -10.82 18.46 -8.22
C LEU A 218 -10.19 17.11 -7.80
N SER A 219 -9.76 16.97 -6.54
CA SER A 219 -9.26 15.70 -5.99
C SER A 219 -10.29 14.59 -6.12
N LYS A 220 -11.55 14.84 -5.75
CA LYS A 220 -12.65 13.85 -5.87
C LYS A 220 -12.89 13.42 -7.32
N ILE A 221 -12.84 14.37 -8.26
CA ILE A 221 -13.01 14.06 -9.69
C ILE A 221 -11.84 13.22 -10.21
N LEU A 222 -10.60 13.56 -9.83
CA LEU A 222 -9.41 12.81 -10.20
C LEU A 222 -9.40 11.39 -9.61
N GLU A 223 -9.85 11.23 -8.36
CA GLU A 223 -10.02 9.92 -7.72
C GLU A 223 -11.04 9.05 -8.45
N GLU A 224 -12.18 9.62 -8.84
CA GLU A 224 -13.22 8.89 -9.57
C GLU A 224 -12.74 8.47 -10.96
N ILE A 225 -12.01 9.34 -11.67
CA ILE A 225 -11.40 8.97 -12.95
C ILE A 225 -10.37 7.87 -12.79
N ASN A 226 -9.51 7.94 -11.79
CA ASN A 226 -8.56 6.86 -11.51
C ASN A 226 -9.31 5.53 -11.30
N LYS A 227 -10.38 5.54 -10.52
CA LYS A 227 -11.22 4.36 -10.27
C LYS A 227 -11.90 3.84 -11.54
N GLN A 228 -12.40 4.72 -12.40
CA GLN A 228 -13.00 4.36 -13.68
C GLN A 228 -11.96 3.74 -14.63
N SER A 229 -10.77 4.34 -14.75
CA SER A 229 -9.68 3.79 -15.56
C SER A 229 -9.26 2.40 -15.06
N GLU A 230 -9.13 2.22 -13.74
CA GLU A 230 -8.85 0.91 -13.14
C GLU A 230 -9.94 -0.12 -13.45
N ASN A 231 -11.21 0.26 -13.34
CA ASN A 231 -12.34 -0.62 -13.64
C ASN A 231 -12.37 -1.03 -15.12
N THR A 232 -12.07 -0.10 -16.03
CA THR A 232 -12.00 -0.37 -17.48
C THR A 232 -10.91 -1.37 -17.83
N VAL A 233 -9.71 -1.19 -17.27
CA VAL A 233 -8.55 -2.04 -17.59
C VAL A 233 -8.62 -3.39 -16.89
N PHE A 234 -8.88 -3.41 -15.58
CA PHE A 234 -8.77 -4.63 -14.80
C PHE A 234 -10.06 -5.47 -14.78
N LYS A 235 -11.23 -4.83 -14.94
CA LYS A 235 -12.57 -5.45 -14.99
C LYS A 235 -13.03 -6.16 -13.72
N SER A 236 -12.13 -6.54 -12.82
CA SER A 236 -12.43 -7.18 -11.55
C SER A 236 -11.41 -6.80 -10.47
N ILE A 237 -11.85 -6.86 -9.21
CA ILE A 237 -11.00 -6.63 -8.03
C ILE A 237 -9.86 -7.66 -7.99
N GLU A 238 -10.14 -8.92 -8.35
CA GLU A 238 -9.13 -9.98 -8.36
C GLU A 238 -8.04 -9.71 -9.41
N ASN A 239 -8.42 -9.32 -10.63
CA ASN A 239 -7.43 -8.98 -11.66
C ASN A 239 -6.56 -7.79 -11.25
N LYS A 240 -7.16 -6.75 -10.64
CA LYS A 240 -6.41 -5.61 -10.10
C LYS A 240 -5.41 -6.07 -9.04
N ARG A 241 -5.81 -7.01 -8.19
CA ARG A 241 -4.96 -7.57 -7.13
C ARG A 241 -3.80 -8.38 -7.68
N LEU A 242 -4.07 -9.30 -8.60
CA LEU A 242 -3.05 -10.11 -9.28
C LEU A 242 -2.07 -9.21 -10.05
N PHE A 243 -2.59 -8.18 -10.72
CA PHE A 243 -1.77 -7.18 -11.41
C PHE A 243 -0.85 -6.44 -10.44
N SER A 244 -1.38 -5.94 -9.32
CA SER A 244 -0.57 -5.24 -8.31
C SER A 244 0.52 -6.14 -7.71
N HIS A 245 0.22 -7.41 -7.47
CA HIS A 245 1.21 -8.39 -7.04
C HIS A 245 2.28 -8.63 -8.11
N ALA A 246 1.88 -8.77 -9.39
CA ALA A 246 2.82 -8.95 -10.49
C ALA A 246 3.73 -7.73 -10.68
N VAL A 247 3.20 -6.50 -10.54
CA VAL A 247 4.01 -5.28 -10.49
C VAL A 247 5.04 -5.36 -9.37
N ALA A 248 4.63 -5.74 -8.16
CA ALA A 248 5.54 -5.89 -7.03
C ALA A 248 6.64 -6.93 -7.32
N LEU A 249 6.27 -8.12 -7.82
CA LEU A 249 7.20 -9.18 -8.19
C LEU A 249 8.26 -8.69 -9.17
N TYR A 250 7.83 -8.11 -10.30
CA TYR A 250 8.74 -7.74 -11.37
C TYR A 250 9.52 -6.46 -11.10
N SER A 251 9.05 -5.60 -10.20
CA SER A 251 9.82 -4.42 -9.77
C SER A 251 11.06 -4.76 -8.95
N ARG A 252 11.29 -6.05 -8.64
CA ARG A 252 12.56 -6.55 -8.10
C ARG A 252 13.61 -6.76 -9.19
N GLU A 253 13.23 -6.63 -10.46
CA GLU A 253 14.09 -6.81 -11.62
C GLU A 253 14.44 -5.46 -12.26
N VAL A 254 15.74 -5.23 -12.52
CA VAL A 254 16.25 -3.95 -13.02
C VAL A 254 15.63 -3.60 -14.37
N GLU A 255 15.61 -4.56 -15.31
CA GLU A 255 15.08 -4.34 -16.67
C GLU A 255 13.59 -3.92 -16.66
N PHE A 256 12.79 -4.58 -15.84
CA PHE A 256 11.37 -4.23 -15.69
C PHE A 256 11.21 -2.83 -15.09
N THR A 257 12.01 -2.51 -14.07
CA THR A 257 11.97 -1.21 -13.40
C THR A 257 12.31 -0.06 -14.35
N GLU A 258 13.31 -0.25 -15.21
CA GLU A 258 13.68 0.74 -16.23
C GLU A 258 12.56 0.96 -17.26
N LYS A 259 11.92 -0.12 -17.74
CA LYS A 259 10.78 -0.03 -18.67
C LYS A 259 9.57 0.65 -18.02
N LYS A 260 9.26 0.30 -16.76
CA LYS A 260 8.19 0.94 -15.97
C LYS A 260 8.44 2.43 -15.82
N ARG A 261 9.66 2.84 -15.45
CA ARG A 261 10.03 4.26 -15.30
C ARG A 261 9.87 5.04 -16.61
N LYS A 262 10.19 4.44 -17.76
CA LYS A 262 9.96 5.08 -19.08
C LYS A 262 8.48 5.33 -19.33
N LEU A 263 7.61 4.35 -19.05
CA LEU A 263 6.16 4.51 -19.18
C LEU A 263 5.60 5.57 -18.22
N GLU A 264 6.09 5.61 -16.99
CA GLU A 264 5.70 6.64 -16.01
C GLU A 264 6.10 8.04 -16.48
N LYS A 265 7.32 8.20 -17.02
CA LYS A 265 7.78 9.47 -17.58
C LYS A 265 6.95 9.91 -18.77
N GLU A 266 6.70 9.01 -19.73
CA GLU A 266 5.86 9.28 -20.90
C GLU A 266 4.46 9.74 -20.48
N HIS A 267 3.86 9.06 -19.49
CA HIS A 267 2.56 9.45 -18.94
C HIS A 267 2.58 10.84 -18.28
N CYS A 268 3.61 11.14 -17.48
CA CYS A 268 3.77 12.47 -16.88
C CYS A 268 3.90 13.57 -17.94
N ASP A 269 4.72 13.34 -18.98
CA ASP A 269 4.90 14.27 -20.09
C ASP A 269 3.58 14.50 -20.84
N ASN A 270 2.79 13.44 -21.06
CA ASN A 270 1.46 13.55 -21.68
C ASN A 270 0.48 14.37 -20.82
N ILE A 271 0.42 14.13 -19.51
CA ILE A 271 -0.40 14.91 -18.59
C ILE A 271 0.00 16.39 -18.59
N LEU A 272 1.30 16.69 -18.54
CA LEU A 272 1.81 18.06 -18.62
C LEU A 272 1.42 18.73 -19.94
N ASN A 273 1.55 18.01 -21.07
CA ASN A 273 1.12 18.50 -22.37
C ASN A 273 -0.39 18.79 -22.41
N ILE A 274 -1.22 17.98 -21.76
CA ILE A 274 -2.66 18.26 -21.64
C ILE A 274 -2.87 19.56 -20.86
N ILE A 275 -2.16 19.77 -19.75
CA ILE A 275 -2.28 21.01 -18.96
C ILE A 275 -1.84 22.24 -19.76
N ILE A 276 -0.70 22.15 -20.46
CA ILE A 276 -0.13 23.28 -21.22
C ILE A 276 -1.01 23.67 -22.41
N ASN A 277 -1.56 22.69 -23.14
CA ASN A 277 -2.34 22.94 -24.35
C ASN A 277 -3.79 23.42 -24.09
N TYR A 278 -4.21 23.50 -22.83
CA TYR A 278 -5.54 23.97 -22.42
C TYR A 278 -5.50 25.26 -21.58
N LYS A 279 -4.35 25.96 -21.59
CA LYS A 279 -4.26 27.38 -21.21
C LYS A 279 -4.65 28.26 -22.38
#